data_AF-A0A0M9E1W2-F1
#
_entry.id   AF-A0A0M9E1W2-F1
#
_cell.length_a   1.000
_cell.length_b   1.000
_cell.length_c   1.000
_cell.angle_alpha   90.00
_cell.angle_beta   90.00
_cell.angle_gamma   90.00
#
_symmetry.space_group_name_H-M   'P 1'
#
loop_
_entity.id
_entity.type
_entity.pdbx_description
1 polymer ?
#
loop_
_entity_poly.entity_id
_entity_poly.type
_entity_poly.pdbx_seq_one_letter_code
_entity_poly.pdbx_strand_id
1 'polypeptide(L)'
;TEIWLAESKWHQKPVGEDVVRYLLKQSEIIIEQEGEGIKTVKLWLFSYAGVSQSAQSLLNKHNILWSTKDDLNQLLEFVKLRKLPEMESR
;
A
#
# COMPACT_ATOMS: atom_id res chain seq x y z
N THR A 1 0.90 -4.38 -20.71
CA THR A 1 -0.15 -4.27 -19.68
C THR A 1 0.34 -3.45 -18.52
N GLU A 2 -0.51 -2.64 -17.90
CA GLU A 2 -0.24 -2.01 -16.60
C GLU A 2 -0.87 -2.87 -15.50
N ILE A 3 -0.12 -3.16 -14.45
CA ILE A 3 -0.58 -3.94 -13.30
C ILE A 3 -0.45 -3.08 -12.05
N TRP A 4 -1.51 -3.05 -11.24
CA TRP A 4 -1.49 -2.47 -9.91
C TRP A 4 -1.47 -3.57 -8.87
N LEU A 5 -0.39 -3.62 -8.08
CA LEU A 5 -0.30 -4.49 -6.93
C LEU A 5 -0.55 -3.66 -5.67
N ALA A 6 -1.67 -3.96 -5.02
CA ALA A 6 -2.13 -3.26 -3.83
C ALA A 6 -2.04 -4.19 -2.62
N GLU A 7 -1.47 -3.67 -1.52
CA GLU A 7 -1.54 -4.34 -0.22
C GLU A 7 -2.20 -3.44 0.82
N SER A 8 -3.01 -4.04 1.68
CA SER A 8 -3.84 -3.32 2.66
C SER A 8 -3.61 -3.88 4.06
N LYS A 9 -3.20 -3.01 4.99
CA LYS A 9 -2.96 -3.37 6.39
C LYS A 9 -3.92 -2.65 7.32
N TRP A 10 -4.77 -3.45 7.96
CA TRP A 10 -5.79 -3.03 8.93
C TRP A 10 -5.38 -3.47 10.33
N HIS A 11 -4.48 -2.71 10.93
CA HIS A 11 -4.07 -2.91 12.32
C HIS A 11 -3.71 -1.58 12.97
N GLN A 12 -3.79 -1.53 14.30
CA GLN A 12 -3.57 -0.30 15.08
C GLN A 12 -2.10 0.14 15.19
N LYS A 13 -1.14 -0.70 14.74
CA LYS A 13 0.29 -0.38 14.77
C LYS A 13 0.78 0.10 13.40
N PRO A 14 1.77 0.99 13.31
CA PRO A 14 2.36 1.33 12.03
C PRO A 14 2.98 0.11 11.33
N VAL A 15 2.92 0.09 10.01
CA VAL A 15 3.54 -0.95 9.18
C VAL A 15 5.07 -0.82 9.18
N GLY A 16 5.77 -1.95 9.31
CA GLY A 16 7.23 -2.04 9.23
C GLY A 16 7.75 -2.31 7.82
N GLU A 17 9.08 -2.38 7.69
CA GLU A 17 9.75 -2.65 6.40
C GLU A 17 9.47 -4.03 5.83
N ASP A 18 9.15 -5.00 6.69
CA ASP A 18 8.85 -6.37 6.31
C ASP A 18 7.71 -6.45 5.29
N VAL A 19 6.66 -5.66 5.50
CA VAL A 19 5.52 -5.56 4.57
C VAL A 19 5.95 -4.92 3.24
N VAL A 20 6.76 -3.85 3.28
CA VAL A 20 7.24 -3.17 2.06
C VAL A 20 8.14 -4.10 1.24
N ARG A 21 9.02 -4.84 1.90
CA ARG A 21 9.89 -5.85 1.27
C ARG A 21 9.08 -7.00 0.70
N TYR A 22 8.02 -7.42 1.38
CA TYR A 22 7.11 -8.44 0.88
C TYR A 22 6.40 -7.97 -0.39
N LEU A 23 5.88 -6.73 -0.41
CA LEU A 23 5.23 -6.14 -1.58
C LEU A 23 6.17 -6.05 -2.79
N LEU A 24 7.42 -5.65 -2.57
CA LEU A 24 8.47 -5.65 -3.60
C LEU A 24 8.72 -7.06 -4.15
N LYS A 25 8.88 -8.06 -3.28
CA LYS A 25 9.07 -9.45 -3.69
C LYS A 25 7.89 -9.98 -4.53
N GLN A 26 6.65 -9.64 -4.16
CA GLN A 26 5.48 -10.02 -4.95
C GLN A 26 5.52 -9.38 -6.35
N SER A 27 6.01 -8.15 -6.47
CA SER A 27 6.16 -7.48 -7.77
C SER A 27 7.20 -8.16 -8.67
N GLU A 28 8.31 -8.63 -8.10
CA GLU A 28 9.35 -9.39 -8.81
C GLU A 28 8.77 -10.71 -9.36
N ILE A 29 8.03 -11.44 -8.54
CA ILE A 29 7.37 -12.70 -8.94
C ILE A 29 6.41 -12.48 -10.11
N ILE A 30 5.61 -11.41 -10.10
CA ILE A 30 4.68 -11.08 -11.19
C ILE A 30 5.45 -10.79 -12.49
N ILE A 31 6.54 -10.03 -12.40
CA ILE A 31 7.37 -9.71 -13.57
C ILE A 31 8.02 -10.98 -14.14
N GLU A 32 8.50 -11.88 -13.29
CA GLU A 32 9.09 -13.16 -13.71
C GLU A 32 8.07 -14.09 -14.38
N GLN A 33 6.82 -14.13 -13.89
CA GLN A 33 5.79 -15.04 -14.40
C GLN A 33 5.13 -14.57 -15.70
N GLU A 34 4.83 -13.28 -15.81
CA GLU A 34 4.09 -12.71 -16.95
C GLU A 34 5.02 -12.25 -18.10
N GLY A 35 6.32 -12.13 -17.82
CA GLY A 35 7.36 -11.84 -18.81
C GLY A 35 7.16 -10.49 -19.54
N GLU A 36 7.51 -10.47 -20.83
CA GLU A 36 7.60 -9.25 -21.66
C GLU A 36 6.25 -8.53 -21.92
N GLY A 37 5.12 -9.13 -21.52
CA GLY A 37 3.79 -8.53 -21.69
C GLY A 37 3.50 -7.36 -20.73
N ILE A 38 4.26 -7.25 -19.64
CA ILE A 38 4.09 -6.18 -18.65
C ILE A 38 4.87 -4.93 -19.08
N LYS A 39 4.15 -3.81 -19.20
CA LYS A 39 4.76 -2.50 -19.45
C LYS A 39 5.16 -1.82 -18.15
N THR A 40 4.35 -1.97 -17.10
CA THR A 40 4.58 -1.31 -15.82
C THR A 40 3.86 -2.06 -14.70
N VAL A 41 4.52 -2.18 -13.55
CA VAL A 41 3.90 -2.57 -12.28
C VAL A 41 3.91 -1.35 -11.34
N LYS A 42 2.74 -0.96 -10.86
CA LYS A 42 2.55 0.09 -9.86
C LYS A 42 2.25 -0.56 -8.52
N LEU A 43 2.96 -0.13 -7.48
CA LEU A 43 2.81 -0.63 -6.13
C LEU A 43 2.08 0.41 -5.29
N TRP A 44 1.09 -0.05 -4.52
CA TRP A 44 0.36 0.80 -3.58
C TRP A 44 0.15 0.10 -2.24
N LEU A 45 0.52 0.76 -1.15
CA LEU A 45 0.30 0.28 0.21
C LEU A 45 -0.72 1.15 0.93
N PHE A 46 -1.81 0.55 1.40
CA PHE A 46 -2.67 1.15 2.41
C PHE A 46 -2.26 0.70 3.81
N SER A 47 -2.10 1.64 4.72
CA SER A 47 -1.91 1.35 6.14
C SER A 47 -2.85 2.17 7.01
N TYR A 48 -3.73 1.49 7.73
CA TYR A 48 -4.68 2.12 8.64
C TYR A 48 -4.01 3.02 9.68
N ALA A 49 -2.93 2.54 10.32
CA ALA A 49 -2.19 3.26 11.36
C ALA A 49 -0.88 3.90 10.86
N GLY A 50 -0.75 4.08 9.53
CA GLY A 50 0.45 4.65 8.93
C GLY A 50 1.65 3.69 8.88
N VAL A 51 2.83 4.22 8.60
CA VAL A 51 4.05 3.43 8.38
C VAL A 51 5.15 3.90 9.32
N SER A 52 6.09 3.01 9.68
CA SER A 52 7.30 3.43 10.41
C SER A 52 8.16 4.36 9.54
N GLN A 53 9.02 5.17 10.16
CA GLN A 53 9.96 6.04 9.44
C GLN A 53 10.84 5.24 8.46
N SER A 54 11.24 4.05 8.87
CA SER A 54 12.12 3.20 8.06
C SER A 54 11.36 2.56 6.89
N ALA A 55 10.09 2.16 7.10
CA ALA A 55 9.20 1.73 6.03
C ALA A 55 8.89 2.87 5.04
N GLN A 56 8.62 4.09 5.53
CA GLN A 56 8.43 5.26 4.68
C GLN A 56 9.66 5.55 3.81
N SER A 57 10.85 5.44 4.39
CA SER A 57 12.10 5.63 3.67
C SER A 57 12.24 4.61 2.53
N LEU A 58 11.83 3.36 2.76
CA LEU A 58 11.85 2.31 1.74
C LEU A 58 10.77 2.53 0.66
N LEU A 59 9.55 2.94 1.04
CA LEU A 59 8.49 3.30 0.09
C LEU A 59 8.94 4.41 -0.85
N ASN A 60 9.50 5.49 -0.31
CA ASN A 60 10.01 6.62 -1.08
C ASN A 60 11.17 6.20 -2.00
N LYS A 61 12.12 5.41 -1.48
CA LYS A 61 13.26 4.91 -2.28
C LYS A 61 12.82 4.13 -3.51
N HIS A 62 11.73 3.37 -3.41
CA HIS A 62 11.21 2.53 -4.49
C HIS A 62 10.02 3.15 -5.23
N ASN A 63 9.69 4.42 -4.98
CA ASN A 63 8.53 5.12 -5.57
C ASN A 63 7.21 4.36 -5.40
N ILE A 64 7.03 3.69 -4.27
CA ILE A 64 5.80 2.99 -3.92
C ILE A 64 4.80 4.01 -3.38
N LEU A 65 3.62 4.04 -3.97
CA LEU A 65 2.54 4.90 -3.49
C LEU A 65 2.01 4.34 -2.17
N TRP A 66 1.60 5.21 -1.26
CA TRP A 66 0.98 4.75 -0.02
C TRP A 66 -0.04 5.75 0.48
N SER A 67 -0.95 5.25 1.31
CA SER A 67 -2.01 6.05 1.92
C SER A 67 -2.32 5.56 3.33
N THR A 68 -2.75 6.51 4.14
CA THR A 68 -3.25 6.29 5.49
C THR A 68 -4.77 6.22 5.51
N LYS A 69 -5.34 5.91 6.68
CA LYS A 69 -6.77 6.07 6.92
C LYS A 69 -7.25 7.50 6.59
N ASP A 70 -6.48 8.52 6.95
CA ASP A 70 -6.87 9.92 6.76
C ASP A 70 -6.86 10.31 5.27
N ASP A 71 -5.90 9.81 4.51
CA ASP A 71 -5.87 10.01 3.05
C ASP A 71 -7.08 9.36 2.38
N LEU A 72 -7.40 8.11 2.75
CA LEU A 72 -8.55 7.41 2.18
C LEU A 72 -9.88 8.04 2.62
N ASN A 73 -9.97 8.53 3.86
CA ASN A 73 -11.14 9.26 4.35
C ASN A 73 -11.38 10.57 3.58
N GLN A 74 -10.33 11.32 3.24
CA GLN A 74 -10.46 12.51 2.40
C GLN A 74 -11.02 12.16 1.01
N LEU A 75 -10.57 11.05 0.41
CA LEU A 75 -11.11 10.57 -0.85
C LEU A 75 -12.59 10.16 -0.72
N LEU A 76 -12.95 9.44 0.35
CA LEU A 76 -14.33 9.02 0.61
C LEU A 76 -15.25 10.21 0.81
N GLU A 77 -14.84 11.22 1.57
CA GLU A 77 -15.59 12.47 1.73
C GLU A 77 -15.79 13.19 0.40
N PHE A 78 -14.73 13.28 -0.43
CA PHE A 78 -14.80 13.91 -1.75
C PHE A 78 -15.86 13.25 -2.65
N VAL A 79 -15.98 11.92 -2.61
CA VAL A 79 -17.01 11.16 -3.36
C VAL A 79 -18.34 10.99 -2.59
N LYS A 80 -18.54 11.72 -1.49
CA LYS A 80 -19.76 11.70 -0.65
C LYS A 80 -20.08 10.34 -0.03
N LEU A 81 -19.06 9.54 0.24
CA LEU A 81 -19.15 8.27 0.97
C LEU A 81 -18.86 8.47 2.46
N ARG A 82 -19.25 7.48 3.26
CA ARG A 82 -18.94 7.46 4.69
C ARG A 82 -17.45 7.18 4.90
N LYS A 83 -16.89 7.74 5.97
CA LYS A 83 -15.53 7.44 6.44
C LYS A 83 -15.37 5.97 6.79
N LEU A 84 -14.12 5.53 6.77
CA LEU A 84 -13.71 4.23 7.28
C LEU A 84 -14.03 4.10 8.77
N PRO A 85 -14.39 2.88 9.23
CA PRO A 85 -14.70 2.64 10.64
C PRO A 85 -13.46 2.79 11.52
N GLU A 86 -13.69 2.96 12.82
CA GLU A 86 -12.64 2.74 13.82
C GLU A 86 -12.38 1.24 13.97
N MET A 87 -11.10 0.88 14.12
CA MET A 87 -10.74 -0.49 14.48
C MET A 87 -11.02 -0.74 15.96
N GLU A 88 -11.86 -1.74 16.25
CA GLU A 88 -12.12 -2.20 17.62
C GLU A 88 -10.81 -2.63 18.30
N SER A 89 -10.58 -2.14 19.52
CA SER A 89 -9.56 -2.71 20.41
C SER A 89 -10.06 -4.06 20.90
N ARG A 90 -9.43 -5.14 20.45
CA ARG A 90 -9.63 -6.47 21.03
C ARG A 90 -8.76 -6.66 22.26
#